data_AF-A0A3B7LIS8-F1
#
_entry.id   AF-A0A3B7LIS8-F1
#
_cell.length_a   1.000
_cell.length_b   1.000
_cell.length_c   1.000
_cell.angle_alpha   90.00
_cell.angle_beta   90.00
_cell.angle_gamma   90.00
#
_symmetry.space_group_name_H-M   'P 1'
#
loop_
_entity.id
_entity.type
_entity.pdbx_description
1 polymer ?
#
loop_
_entity_poly.entity_id
_entity_poly.type
_entity_poly.pdbx_seq_one_letter_code
_entity_poly.pdbx_strand_id
1 'polypeptide(L)'
;MWRDGLSRRQTGALFDIRECGAIGRWERQYHSGGLTALEPKRKGRRPMTKKPPSPPPPPDDERSQEELLKELAYLRAENAYLKKLDALIREKRAATRGKKPWPSKG
;
A
#
# COMPACT_ATOMS: atom_id res chain seq x y z
N MET A 1 -36.18 21.42 -6.90
CA MET A 1 -36.86 20.11 -6.78
C MET A 1 -38.24 20.26 -6.16
N TRP A 2 -38.41 20.41 -4.84
CA TRP A 2 -39.73 20.47 -4.20
C TRP A 2 -40.51 21.75 -4.53
N ARG A 3 -39.83 22.91 -4.56
CA ARG A 3 -40.43 24.18 -4.99
C ARG A 3 -40.95 24.14 -6.42
N ASP A 4 -40.30 23.33 -7.26
CA ASP A 4 -40.58 23.24 -8.70
C ASP A 4 -41.38 21.96 -9.05
N GLY A 5 -41.82 21.18 -8.06
CA GLY A 5 -42.57 19.93 -8.27
C GLY A 5 -41.82 18.82 -9.02
N LEU A 6 -40.49 18.88 -9.09
CA LEU A 6 -39.69 17.94 -9.88
C LEU A 6 -39.53 16.60 -9.16
N SER A 7 -39.63 15.51 -9.92
CA SER A 7 -39.21 14.19 -9.43
C SER A 7 -37.69 14.12 -9.25
N ARG A 8 -37.24 13.15 -8.44
CA ARG A 8 -35.81 12.85 -8.29
C ARG A 8 -35.13 12.50 -9.62
N ARG A 9 -35.84 11.85 -10.54
CA ARG A 9 -35.31 11.51 -11.88
C ARG A 9 -35.14 12.75 -12.75
N GLN A 10 -36.15 13.62 -12.79
CA GLN A 10 -36.06 14.89 -13.52
C GLN A 10 -34.95 15.79 -12.96
N THR A 11 -34.86 15.88 -11.63
CA THR A 11 -33.78 16.62 -10.97
C THR A 11 -32.41 16.06 -11.34
N GLY A 12 -32.26 14.73 -11.40
CA GLY A 12 -31.01 14.09 -11.83
C GLY A 12 -30.63 14.44 -13.26
N ALA A 13 -31.61 14.43 -14.18
CA ALA A 13 -31.39 14.81 -15.57
C ALA A 13 -31.02 16.30 -15.73
N LEU A 14 -31.65 17.19 -14.97
CA LEU A 14 -31.35 18.64 -15.01
C LEU A 14 -29.94 18.97 -14.53
N PHE A 15 -29.42 18.23 -13.54
CA PHE A 15 -28.09 18.44 -12.97
C PHE A 15 -27.02 17.48 -13.54
N ASP A 16 -27.32 16.78 -14.64
CA ASP A 16 -26.45 15.79 -15.29
C ASP A 16 -25.85 14.74 -14.31
N ILE A 17 -26.67 14.29 -13.36
CA ILE A 17 -26.29 13.29 -12.38
C ILE A 17 -26.59 11.90 -12.96
N ARG A 18 -25.53 11.24 -13.41
CA ARG A 18 -25.59 9.90 -14.05
C ARG A 18 -25.99 8.78 -13.08
N GLU A 19 -25.74 8.95 -11.79
CA GLU A 19 -25.99 7.91 -10.80
C GLU A 19 -27.47 7.83 -10.41
N CYS A 20 -28.11 6.73 -10.83
CA CYS A 20 -29.47 6.40 -10.44
C CYS A 20 -29.61 6.31 -8.91
N GLY A 21 -30.41 7.21 -8.33
CA GLY A 21 -30.72 7.22 -6.89
C GLY A 21 -29.81 8.07 -6.01
N ALA A 22 -28.82 8.77 -6.57
CA ALA A 22 -27.96 9.70 -5.81
C ALA A 22 -28.78 10.74 -5.03
N ILE A 23 -29.73 11.40 -5.70
CA ILE A 23 -30.60 12.43 -5.10
C ILE A 23 -31.40 11.87 -3.92
N GLY A 24 -31.96 10.65 -4.05
CA GLY A 24 -32.73 10.04 -2.97
C GLY A 24 -31.86 9.64 -1.76
N ARG A 25 -30.60 9.27 -1.98
CA ARG A 25 -29.65 9.02 -0.88
C ARG A 25 -29.24 10.32 -0.19
N TRP A 26 -28.94 11.37 -0.95
CA TRP A 26 -28.59 12.67 -0.41
C TRP A 26 -29.76 13.30 0.37
N GLU A 27 -30.99 13.19 -0.13
CA GLU A 27 -32.21 13.60 0.57
C GLU A 27 -32.31 12.92 1.95
N ARG A 28 -32.15 11.59 2.02
CA ARG A 28 -32.17 10.86 3.29
C ARG A 28 -31.02 11.26 4.23
N GLN A 29 -29.81 11.42 3.70
CA GLN A 29 -28.65 11.86 4.49
C GLN A 29 -28.89 13.24 5.09
N TYR A 30 -29.37 14.17 4.27
CA TYR A 30 -29.68 15.53 4.68
C TYR A 30 -30.77 15.55 5.77
N HIS A 31 -31.84 14.78 5.64
CA HIS A 31 -32.85 14.68 6.70
C HIS A 31 -32.31 14.04 7.99
N SER A 32 -31.33 13.14 7.90
CA SER A 32 -30.76 12.45 9.07
C SER A 32 -29.73 13.28 9.85
N GLY A 33 -28.97 14.15 9.19
CA GLY A 33 -27.85 14.84 9.84
C GLY A 33 -27.40 16.11 9.12
N GLY A 34 -28.29 16.74 8.34
CA GLY A 34 -28.05 18.00 7.66
C GLY A 34 -26.88 17.94 6.67
N LEU A 35 -26.17 19.07 6.56
CA LEU A 35 -25.03 19.20 5.64
C LEU A 35 -23.87 18.28 6.00
N THR A 36 -23.59 18.08 7.29
CA THR A 36 -22.49 17.21 7.76
C THR A 36 -22.68 15.75 7.33
N ALA A 37 -23.93 15.29 7.19
CA ALA A 37 -24.22 13.94 6.71
C ALA A 37 -23.94 13.73 5.22
N LEU A 38 -23.79 14.80 4.43
CA LEU A 38 -23.43 14.77 3.02
C LEU A 38 -21.91 14.79 2.79
N GLU A 39 -21.11 15.04 3.83
CA GLU A 39 -19.66 15.04 3.71
C GLU A 39 -19.12 13.68 3.25
N PRO A 40 -18.14 13.64 2.33
CA PRO A 40 -17.53 12.40 1.89
C PRO A 40 -16.92 11.61 3.06
N LYS A 41 -17.55 10.50 3.42
CA LYS A 41 -17.00 9.58 4.42
C LYS A 41 -15.94 8.69 3.76
N ARG A 42 -14.81 8.50 4.44
CA ARG A 42 -13.76 7.57 4.00
C ARG A 42 -14.38 6.20 3.73
N LYS A 43 -14.38 5.78 2.47
CA LYS A 43 -14.90 4.48 2.04
C LYS A 43 -13.82 3.42 2.28
N GLY A 44 -14.17 2.31 2.92
CA GLY A 44 -13.26 1.18 3.16
C GLY A 44 -12.76 1.06 4.60
N ARG A 45 -11.79 0.17 4.80
CA ARG A 45 -11.26 -0.18 6.13
C ARG A 45 -10.49 1.00 6.73
N ARG A 46 -10.75 1.32 8.00
CA ARG A 46 -9.94 2.29 8.74
C ARG A 46 -8.49 1.79 8.79
N PRO A 47 -7.47 2.66 8.59
CA PRO A 47 -6.09 2.27 8.77
C PRO A 47 -5.88 1.79 10.21
N MET A 48 -5.13 0.70 10.39
CA MET A 48 -4.69 0.29 11.73
C MET A 48 -3.78 1.35 12.31
N THR A 49 -3.87 1.57 13.62
CA THR A 49 -2.87 2.29 14.40
C THR A 49 -1.52 1.60 14.19
N LYS A 50 -0.53 2.37 13.71
CA LYS A 50 0.84 1.87 13.60
C LYS A 50 1.35 1.60 15.01
N LYS A 51 1.88 0.40 15.26
CA LYS A 51 2.63 0.14 16.50
C LYS A 51 3.86 1.04 16.50
N PRO A 52 4.24 1.61 17.66
CA PRO A 52 5.51 2.32 17.76
C PRO A 52 6.66 1.37 17.39
N PRO A 53 7.75 1.89 16.79
CA PRO A 53 8.93 1.09 16.54
C PRO A 53 9.48 0.54 17.86
N SER A 54 10.05 -0.66 17.82
CA SER A 54 10.78 -1.19 18.97
C SER A 54 11.98 -0.29 19.29
N PRO A 55 12.35 -0.15 20.57
CA PRO A 55 13.55 0.58 20.94
C PRO A 55 14.79 -0.05 20.28
N PRO A 56 15.80 0.77 19.93
CA PRO A 56 17.07 0.25 19.43
C PRO A 56 17.72 -0.63 20.51
N PRO A 57 18.53 -1.63 20.10
CA PRO A 57 19.26 -2.44 21.05
C PRO A 57 20.30 -1.59 21.80
N PRO A 58 20.68 -1.99 23.03
CA PRO A 58 21.65 -1.26 23.84
C PRO A 58 23.01 -1.14 23.13
N PRO A 59 23.81 -0.11 23.42
CA PRO A 59 25.14 0.05 22.85
C PRO A 59 26.04 -1.14 23.19
N ASP A 60 26.98 -1.44 22.31
CA ASP A 60 27.86 -2.61 22.44
C ASP A 60 28.70 -2.59 23.73
N ASP A 61 28.98 -1.39 24.26
CA ASP A 61 29.71 -1.19 25.53
C ASP A 61 28.96 -1.72 26.76
N GLU A 62 27.63 -1.85 26.67
CA GLU A 62 26.77 -2.41 27.73
C GLU A 62 26.52 -3.91 27.56
N ARG A 63 26.91 -4.50 26.42
CA ARG A 63 26.68 -5.91 26.11
C ARG A 63 27.77 -6.79 26.69
N SER A 64 27.40 -7.99 27.10
CA SER A 64 28.38 -8.99 27.53
C SER A 64 29.26 -9.43 26.36
N GLN A 65 30.51 -9.81 26.65
CA GLN A 65 31.44 -10.33 25.64
C GLN A 65 30.85 -11.54 24.88
N GLU A 66 30.07 -12.38 25.55
CA GLU A 66 29.41 -13.53 24.95
C GLU A 66 28.31 -13.13 23.95
N GLU A 67 27.53 -12.09 24.25
CA GLU A 67 26.51 -11.57 23.33
C GLU A 67 27.14 -10.99 22.07
N LEU A 68 28.22 -10.23 22.22
CA LEU A 68 28.97 -9.68 21.08
C LEU A 68 29.53 -10.79 20.17
N LEU A 69 30.03 -11.88 20.76
CA LEU A 69 30.51 -13.03 19.98
C LEU A 69 29.37 -13.75 19.24
N LYS A 70 28.20 -13.90 19.88
CA LYS A 70 27.01 -14.49 19.24
C LYS A 70 26.51 -13.65 18.07
N GLU A 71 26.45 -12.33 18.24
CA GLU A 71 26.06 -11.40 17.20
C GLU A 71 27.06 -11.38 16.04
N LEU A 72 28.37 -11.37 16.32
CA LEU A 72 29.40 -11.50 15.29
C LEU A 72 29.28 -12.81 14.51
N ALA A 73 29.00 -13.93 15.18
CA ALA A 73 28.77 -15.21 14.51
C ALA A 73 27.53 -15.16 13.61
N TYR A 74 26.43 -14.58 14.11
CA TYR A 74 25.20 -14.37 13.35
C TYR A 74 25.44 -13.50 12.09
N LEU A 75 26.08 -12.35 12.25
CA LEU A 75 26.39 -11.43 11.15
C LEU A 75 27.35 -12.05 10.12
N ARG A 76 28.28 -12.90 10.55
CA ARG A 76 29.15 -13.65 9.63
C ARG A 76 28.36 -14.67 8.82
N ALA A 77 27.41 -15.37 9.44
CA ALA A 77 26.54 -16.32 8.75
C ALA A 77 25.64 -15.62 7.72
N GLU A 78 25.02 -14.49 8.11
CA GLU A 78 24.19 -13.69 7.20
C GLU A 78 24.99 -13.16 6.00
N ASN A 79 26.17 -12.60 6.24
CA ASN A 79 27.05 -12.14 5.16
C ASN A 79 27.50 -13.29 4.24
N ALA A 80 27.81 -14.47 4.78
CA ALA A 80 28.17 -15.63 3.97
C ALA A 80 27.00 -16.08 3.09
N TYR A 81 25.78 -16.06 3.61
CA TYR A 81 24.57 -16.36 2.85
C TYR A 81 24.36 -15.38 1.70
N LEU A 82 24.45 -14.07 1.96
CA LEU A 82 24.31 -13.03 0.93
C LEU A 82 25.37 -13.15 -0.16
N LYS A 83 26.64 -13.39 0.21
CA LYS A 83 27.71 -13.61 -0.77
C LYS A 83 27.44 -14.82 -1.67
N LYS A 84 26.89 -15.90 -1.10
CA LYS A 84 26.50 -17.09 -1.87
C LYS A 84 25.35 -16.77 -2.83
N LEU A 85 24.36 -16.00 -2.39
CA LEU A 85 23.26 -15.54 -3.24
C LEU A 85 23.77 -14.70 -4.41
N ASP A 86 24.65 -13.74 -4.14
CA ASP A 86 25.24 -12.88 -5.18
C ASP A 86 26.06 -13.69 -6.19
N ALA A 87 26.82 -14.68 -5.72
CA ALA A 87 27.57 -15.59 -6.60
C ALA A 87 26.63 -16.33 -7.57
N LEU A 88 25.52 -16.88 -7.08
CA LEU A 88 24.51 -17.56 -7.90
C LEU A 88 23.84 -16.62 -8.91
N ILE A 89 23.53 -15.39 -8.51
CA ILE A 89 22.97 -14.38 -9.42
C ILE A 89 23.97 -14.05 -10.52
N ARG A 90 25.25 -13.86 -10.18
CA ARG A 90 26.32 -13.57 -11.14
C ARG A 90 26.51 -14.71 -12.13
N GLU A 91 26.50 -15.95 -11.66
CA GLU A 91 26.58 -17.15 -12.50
C GLU A 91 25.42 -17.23 -13.51
N LYS A 92 24.18 -17.05 -13.03
CA LYS A 92 22.99 -17.02 -13.91
C LYS A 92 23.09 -15.93 -14.97
N ARG A 93 23.52 -14.72 -14.61
CA ARG A 93 23.70 -13.61 -15.57
C ARG A 93 24.80 -13.88 -16.59
N ALA A 94 25.88 -14.55 -16.19
CA ALA A 94 26.94 -14.97 -17.12
C ALA A 94 26.40 -16.00 -18.12
N ALA A 95 25.64 -17.00 -17.64
CA ALA A 95 25.02 -18.01 -18.48
C ALA A 95 24.02 -17.44 -19.50
N THR A 96 23.26 -16.39 -19.16
CA THR A 96 22.34 -15.75 -20.10
C THR A 96 23.04 -14.81 -21.10
N ARG A 97 24.10 -14.10 -20.69
CA ARG A 97 24.90 -13.24 -21.60
C ARG A 97 25.65 -14.02 -22.67
N GLY A 98 25.96 -15.30 -22.44
CA GLY A 98 26.55 -16.19 -23.45
C GLY A 98 25.59 -16.56 -24.58
N LYS A 99 24.27 -16.36 -24.41
CA LYS A 99 23.25 -16.60 -25.43
C LYS A 99 22.95 -15.30 -26.20
N LYS A 100 23.89 -14.82 -27.02
CA LYS A 100 23.56 -13.78 -28.00
C LYS A 100 22.62 -14.38 -29.06
N PRO A 101 21.44 -13.82 -29.32
CA PRO A 101 20.64 -14.22 -30.47
C PRO A 101 21.43 -13.89 -31.74
N TRP A 102 21.48 -14.82 -32.67
CA TRP A 102 22.08 -14.61 -33.99
C TRP A 102 21.38 -13.43 -34.68
N PRO A 103 22.08 -12.57 -35.44
CA PRO A 103 21.41 -11.55 -36.24
C PRO A 103 20.48 -12.24 -37.25
N SER A 104 19.17 -12.05 -37.07
CA SER A 104 18.15 -12.55 -37.98
C SER A 104 18.34 -11.89 -39.34
N LYS A 105 18.58 -12.68 -40.38
CA LYS A 105 18.54 -12.24 -41.78
C LYS A 105 17.17 -12.59 -42.33
N GLY A 106 16.41 -11.56 -42.73
CA GLY A 106 15.13 -11.66 -43.41
C GLY A 106 14.75 -10.29 -43.95
#